data_AF-A0A3A6DY85-F1
#
_entry.id   AF-A0A3A6DY85-F1
#
_cell.length_a   1.000
_cell.length_b   1.000
_cell.length_c   1.000
_cell.angle_alpha   90.00
_cell.angle_beta   90.00
_cell.angle_gamma   90.00
#
_symmetry.space_group_name_H-M   'P 1'
#
loop_
_entity.id
_entity.type
_entity.pdbx_description
1 polymer ?
#
loop_
_entity_poly.entity_id
_entity_poly.type
_entity_poly.pdbx_seq_one_letter_code
_entity_poly.pdbx_strand_id
1 'polypeptide(L)'
;MEAVKTRTISVCGVQCDLCEHYPETCGGCNYVKGMPYWIQYVDGIDVCDIYMCCKQRKKLRHCGHCHELPCELYEQQDPTKSAEDNQKDFLLQMKNLSEIDI
;
A
#
# COMPACT_ATOMS: atom_id res chain seq x y z
N MET A 1 -23.41 -15.38 12.82
CA MET A 1 -21.99 -15.77 12.67
C MET A 1 -21.30 -14.56 12.06
N GLU A 2 -20.68 -13.72 12.89
CA GLU A 2 -19.92 -12.59 12.36
C GLU A 2 -18.71 -13.15 11.62
N ALA A 3 -18.63 -12.86 10.32
CA ALA A 3 -17.46 -13.19 9.54
C ALA A 3 -16.27 -12.48 10.19
N VAL A 4 -15.25 -13.24 10.56
CA VAL A 4 -13.94 -12.69 10.94
C VAL A 4 -13.48 -11.86 9.76
N LYS A 5 -13.58 -10.52 9.86
CA LYS A 5 -13.24 -9.60 8.78
C LYS A 5 -11.72 -9.65 8.63
N THR A 6 -11.23 -10.47 7.70
CA THR A 6 -9.81 -10.61 7.41
C THR A 6 -9.27 -9.28 6.88
N ARG A 7 -8.40 -8.60 7.66
CA ARG A 7 -7.72 -7.38 7.21
C ARG A 7 -6.80 -7.72 6.05
N THR A 8 -7.07 -7.17 4.87
CA THR A 8 -6.25 -7.38 3.68
C THR A 8 -5.32 -6.18 3.54
N ILE A 9 -4.11 -6.31 4.09
CA ILE A 9 -3.13 -5.22 4.08
C ILE A 9 -2.16 -5.41 2.91
N SER A 10 -1.91 -4.33 2.18
CA SER A 10 -0.96 -4.27 1.07
C SER A 10 0.50 -4.27 1.58
N VAL A 11 1.45 -4.45 0.68
CA VAL A 11 2.88 -4.41 1.02
C VAL A 11 3.32 -3.07 1.63
N CYS A 12 2.58 -1.99 1.34
CA CYS A 12 2.88 -0.65 1.84
C CYS A 12 2.10 -0.26 3.09
N GLY A 13 1.19 -1.11 3.59
CA GLY A 13 0.38 -0.83 4.78
C GLY A 13 -1.03 -0.32 4.50
N VAL A 14 -1.41 -0.11 3.23
CA VAL A 14 -2.78 0.26 2.86
C VAL A 14 -3.71 -0.92 3.11
N GLN A 15 -4.83 -0.68 3.78
CA GLN A 15 -5.87 -1.69 3.99
C GLN A 15 -6.79 -1.77 2.76
N CYS A 16 -6.57 -2.78 1.92
CA CYS A 16 -7.31 -2.97 0.68
C CYS A 16 -8.80 -3.23 0.91
N ASP A 17 -9.20 -3.94 1.97
CA ASP A 17 -10.61 -4.21 2.26
C ASP A 17 -11.42 -2.99 2.72
N LEU A 18 -10.79 -1.83 2.89
CA LEU A 18 -11.44 -0.53 3.10
C LEU A 18 -11.38 0.37 1.86
N CYS A 19 -10.72 -0.06 0.78
CA CYS A 19 -10.61 0.70 -0.46
C CYS A 19 -11.84 0.42 -1.34
N GLU A 20 -12.49 1.48 -1.81
CA GLU A 20 -13.69 1.37 -2.68
C GLU A 20 -13.40 0.69 -4.03
N HIS A 21 -12.15 0.65 -4.46
CA HIS A 21 -11.74 0.01 -5.71
C HIS A 21 -11.43 -1.49 -5.56
N TYR A 22 -11.38 -2.02 -4.34
CA TYR A 22 -11.09 -3.43 -4.08
C TYR A 22 -12.38 -4.22 -3.81
N PRO A 23 -12.53 -5.46 -4.33
CA PRO A 23 -11.61 -6.18 -5.23
C PRO A 23 -11.92 -5.96 -6.72
N GLU A 24 -13.05 -5.32 -7.06
CA GLU A 24 -13.59 -5.26 -8.43
C GLU A 24 -12.66 -4.55 -9.41
N THR A 25 -12.32 -3.28 -9.15
CA THR A 25 -11.45 -2.47 -10.01
C THR A 25 -9.97 -2.78 -9.79
N CYS A 26 -9.62 -3.27 -8.60
CA CYS A 26 -8.26 -3.59 -8.20
C CYS A 26 -8.23 -4.83 -7.31
N GLY A 27 -7.62 -5.92 -7.78
CA GLY A 27 -7.45 -7.15 -6.99
C GLY A 27 -6.40 -7.06 -5.86
N GLY A 28 -5.86 -5.87 -5.59
CA GLY A 28 -4.80 -5.64 -4.61
C GLY A 28 -3.40 -5.94 -5.15
N CYS A 29 -2.39 -5.27 -4.59
CA CYS A 29 -1.03 -5.21 -5.14
C CYS A 29 -0.38 -6.59 -5.39
N ASN A 30 -0.70 -7.62 -4.60
CA ASN A 30 -0.18 -8.97 -4.81
C ASN A 30 -0.76 -9.62 -6.07
N TYR A 31 -2.07 -9.44 -6.33
CA TYR A 31 -2.74 -9.96 -7.52
C TYR A 31 -2.31 -9.21 -8.77
N VAL A 32 -2.33 -7.87 -8.71
CA VAL A 32 -1.97 -7.00 -9.84
C VAL A 32 -0.46 -6.81 -9.99
N LYS A 33 0.37 -7.51 -9.20
CA LYS A 33 1.84 -7.44 -9.21
C LYS A 33 2.40 -6.02 -9.15
N GLY A 34 1.81 -5.18 -8.29
CA GLY A 34 2.24 -3.79 -8.10
C GLY A 34 1.73 -2.80 -9.16
N MET A 35 0.76 -3.21 -9.99
CA MET A 35 0.13 -2.36 -11.02
C MET A 35 -1.34 -2.04 -10.64
N PRO A 36 -1.62 -1.29 -9.56
CA PRO A 36 -2.98 -0.87 -9.24
C PRO A 36 -3.55 0.07 -10.32
N TYR A 37 -4.87 0.22 -10.34
CA TYR A 37 -5.60 0.97 -11.37
C TYR A 37 -5.06 2.39 -11.61
N TRP A 38 -4.54 3.06 -10.59
CA TRP A 38 -4.08 4.45 -10.70
C TRP A 38 -2.74 4.60 -11.42
N ILE A 39 -1.96 3.52 -11.60
CA ILE A 39 -0.67 3.58 -12.31
C ILE A 39 -0.84 4.12 -13.73
N GLN A 40 -1.97 3.83 -14.39
CA GLN A 40 -2.26 4.36 -15.73
C GLN A 40 -2.36 5.89 -15.81
N TYR A 41 -2.46 6.58 -14.68
CA TYR A 41 -2.53 8.05 -14.60
C TYR A 41 -1.19 8.69 -14.23
N VAL A 42 -0.12 7.90 -14.06
CA VAL A 42 1.20 8.39 -13.66
C VAL A 42 2.20 8.13 -14.78
N ASP A 43 2.64 9.20 -15.44
CA ASP A 43 3.59 9.10 -16.54
C ASP A 43 4.95 8.54 -16.09
N GLY A 44 5.48 7.62 -16.88
CA GLY A 44 6.82 7.06 -16.68
C GLY A 44 6.93 6.01 -15.56
N ILE A 45 5.81 5.58 -14.97
CA ILE A 45 5.77 4.51 -13.97
C ILE A 45 4.87 3.38 -14.47
N ASP A 46 5.46 2.20 -14.70
CA ASP A 46 4.71 0.99 -15.10
C ASP A 46 4.31 0.12 -13.90
N VAL A 47 5.05 0.23 -12.79
CA VAL A 47 4.85 -0.56 -11.56
C VAL A 47 5.12 0.34 -10.36
N CYS A 48 4.27 0.27 -9.33
CA CYS A 48 4.45 1.03 -8.10
C CYS A 48 5.84 0.82 -7.49
N ASP A 49 6.55 1.92 -7.23
CA ASP A 49 7.93 1.91 -6.73
C ASP A 49 8.05 1.24 -5.35
N ILE A 50 7.07 1.44 -4.45
CA ILE A 50 7.05 0.77 -3.15
C ILE A 50 6.95 -0.74 -3.33
N TYR A 51 6.07 -1.22 -4.22
CA TYR A 51 5.95 -2.65 -4.50
C TYR A 51 7.24 -3.21 -5.11
N MET A 52 7.79 -2.52 -6.11
CA MET A 52 9.03 -2.95 -6.77
C MET A 52 10.19 -3.01 -5.77
N CYS A 53 10.35 -1.99 -4.93
CA CYS A 53 11.36 -1.94 -3.88
C CYS A 53 11.18 -3.08 -2.87
N CYS A 54 9.99 -3.19 -2.27
CA CYS A 54 9.69 -4.17 -1.23
C CYS A 54 9.78 -5.61 -1.72
N LYS A 55 9.04 -5.96 -2.78
CA LYS A 55 8.87 -7.34 -3.24
C LYS A 55 9.94 -7.80 -4.19
N GLN A 56 10.37 -6.93 -5.11
CA GLN A 56 11.26 -7.34 -6.19
C GLN A 56 12.72 -7.11 -5.86
N ARG A 57 13.08 -5.95 -5.29
CA ARG A 57 14.48 -5.62 -4.96
C ARG A 57 14.89 -6.18 -3.60
N LYS A 58 14.16 -5.86 -2.54
CA LYS A 58 14.49 -6.24 -1.15
C LYS A 58 13.95 -7.61 -0.71
N LYS A 59 13.03 -8.21 -1.49
CA LYS A 59 12.40 -9.51 -1.23
C LYS A 59 11.75 -9.63 0.15
N LEU A 60 11.10 -8.55 0.62
CA LEU A 60 10.42 -8.50 1.92
C LEU A 60 8.95 -8.93 1.82
N ARG A 61 8.36 -9.34 2.95
CA ARG A 61 6.92 -9.64 3.05
C ARG A 61 6.08 -8.38 2.90
N HIS A 62 6.48 -7.29 3.53
CA HIS A 62 5.94 -5.94 3.40
C HIS A 62 6.99 -4.95 3.92
N CYS A 63 6.75 -3.66 3.74
CA CYS A 63 7.68 -2.60 4.12
C CYS A 63 7.95 -2.54 5.62
N GLY A 64 7.06 -3.07 6.47
CA GLY A 64 7.27 -3.18 7.93
C GLY A 64 8.53 -3.94 8.35
N HIS A 65 9.07 -4.82 7.49
CA HIS A 65 10.35 -5.50 7.74
C HIS A 65 11.57 -4.72 7.22
N CYS A 66 11.37 -3.53 6.66
CA CYS A 66 12.46 -2.71 6.15
C CYS A 66 13.01 -1.83 7.27
N HIS A 67 14.30 -1.98 7.60
CA HIS A 67 15.01 -1.15 8.58
C HIS A 67 15.05 0.35 8.26
N GLU A 68 14.81 0.72 7.00
CA GLU A 68 14.74 2.13 6.55
C GLU A 68 13.32 2.69 6.61
N LEU A 69 12.31 1.94 7.07
CA LEU A 69 10.94 2.45 7.15
C LEU A 69 10.77 3.42 8.34
N PRO A 70 10.14 4.60 8.15
CA PRO A 70 9.65 5.17 6.89
C PRO A 70 10.79 5.73 6.03
N CYS A 71 10.75 5.47 4.72
CA CYS A 71 11.73 5.98 3.75
C CYS A 71 11.10 6.97 2.78
N GLU A 72 11.93 7.58 1.92
CA GLU A 72 11.54 8.59 0.92
C GLU A 72 10.36 8.18 0.02
N LEU A 73 10.17 6.88 -0.24
CA LEU A 73 9.03 6.39 -1.05
C LEU A 73 7.66 6.67 -0.39
N TYR A 74 7.62 6.96 0.91
CA TYR A 74 6.42 7.32 1.65
C TYR A 74 6.17 8.84 1.71
N GLU A 75 7.04 9.66 1.09
CA GLU A 75 6.83 11.11 0.98
C GLU A 75 5.87 11.48 -0.16
N GLN A 76 5.57 10.52 -1.05
CA GLN A 76 4.62 10.71 -2.14
C GLN A 76 3.21 10.93 -1.62
N GLN A 77 2.53 11.97 -2.14
CA GLN A 77 1.16 12.30 -1.78
C GLN A 77 0.20 11.93 -2.90
N ASP A 78 -1.02 11.53 -2.52
CA ASP A 78 -2.14 11.43 -3.44
C ASP A 78 -2.64 12.84 -3.77
N PRO A 79 -2.48 13.33 -5.01
CA PRO A 79 -2.88 14.68 -5.39
C PRO A 79 -4.40 14.90 -5.37
N THR A 80 -5.20 13.83 -5.24
CA THR A 80 -6.65 13.92 -5.12
C THR A 80 -7.13 14.14 -3.68
N LYS A 81 -6.23 14.09 -2.71
CA LYS A 81 -6.52 14.23 -1.27
C LYS A 81 -5.95 15.53 -0.71
N SER A 82 -6.56 15.97 0.39
CA SER A 82 -5.99 17.07 1.19
C SER A 82 -4.66 16.64 1.84
N ALA A 83 -3.83 17.60 2.22
CA ALA A 83 -2.60 17.31 2.97
C ALA A 83 -2.89 16.60 4.31
N GLU A 84 -4.01 16.95 4.96
CA GLU A 84 -4.44 16.33 6.22
C GLU A 84 -4.83 14.85 6.01
N ASP A 85 -5.56 14.55 4.94
CA ASP A 85 -5.97 13.18 4.64
C ASP A 85 -4.78 12.32 4.18
N ASN A 86 -3.85 12.87 3.39
CA ASN A 86 -2.58 12.21 3.08
C ASN A 86 -1.79 11.88 4.36
N GLN A 87 -1.74 12.81 5.32
CA GLN A 87 -1.07 12.57 6.61
C GLN A 87 -1.77 11.47 7.43
N LYS A 88 -3.11 11.45 7.46
CA LYS A 88 -3.87 10.39 8.13
C LYS A 88 -3.60 9.03 7.50
N ASP A 89 -3.59 8.96 6.17
CA ASP A 89 -3.30 7.73 5.44
C ASP A 89 -1.89 7.23 5.72
N PHE A 90 -0.90 8.11 5.72
CA PHE A 90 0.48 7.77 6.10
C PHE A 90 0.56 7.19 7.50
N LEU A 91 -0.06 7.82 8.50
CA LEU A 91 -0.07 7.32 9.87
C LEU A 91 -0.76 5.95 9.98
N LEU A 92 -1.85 5.74 9.25
CA LEU A 92 -2.55 4.46 9.22
C LEU A 92 -1.70 3.36 8.56
N GLN A 93 -1.00 3.67 7.47
CA GLN A 93 -0.05 2.75 6.84
C GLN A 93 1.04 2.32 7.85
N MET A 94 1.65 3.28 8.55
CA MET A 94 2.71 2.98 9.53
C MET A 94 2.20 2.10 10.66
N LYS A 95 1.02 2.42 11.20
CA LYS A 95 0.36 1.60 12.22
C LYS A 95 0.12 0.18 11.71
N ASN A 96 -0.49 0.03 10.53
CA ASN A 96 -0.79 -1.28 9.96
C ASN A 96 0.48 -2.11 9.76
N LEU A 97 1.56 -1.50 9.28
CA LEU A 97 2.85 -2.19 9.09
C LEU A 97 3.50 -2.65 10.39
N SER A 98 3.22 -1.97 11.51
CA SER A 98 3.69 -2.40 12.84
C SER A 98 2.84 -3.51 13.48
N GLU A 99 1.61 -3.71 13.02
CA GLU A 99 0.64 -4.62 13.64
C GLU A 99 0.40 -5.90 12.82
N ILE A 100 0.67 -5.92 11.51
CA ILE A 100 0.30 -7.00 10.60
C ILE A 100 1.00 -8.36 10.86
N ASP A 101 2.11 -8.36 11.61
CA ASP A 101 2.84 -9.58 11.98
C ASP A 101 2.61 -10.03 13.44
N ILE A 102 1.74 -9.33 14.19
CA ILE A 102 1.38 -9.65 15.58
C ILE A 102 0.22 -10.65 15.60
#